data_AF-A0A7Z0BIF0-F1
#
_entry.id   AF-A0A7Z0BIF0-F1
#
_cell.length_a   1.000
_cell.length_b   1.000
_cell.length_c   1.000
_cell.angle_alpha   90.00
_cell.angle_beta   90.00
_cell.angle_gamma   90.00
#
_symmetry.space_group_name_H-M   'P 1'
#
loop_
_entity.id
_entity.type
_entity.pdbx_description
1 polymer ?
#
loop_
_entity_poly.entity_id
_entity_poly.type
_entity_poly.pdbx_seq_one_letter_code
_entity_poly.pdbx_strand_id
1 'polypeptide(L)'
;MSAPPEGYRLVGEDVAVPSAAVLSAEESGKADPAARLFAKWGLVVRAGRVVDLRVAPGWESRARVGWGAPNTPAATATVHACAPEGGQAQWLAFAGGTWVARAACVPVIVTSNGQDHRVDLGIGVACATTTP
;
A
#
# COMPACT_ATOMS: atom_id res chain seq x y z
N MET A 1 -11.56 -10.61 16.58
CA MET A 1 -11.38 -10.18 15.17
C MET A 1 -10.39 -11.12 14.50
N SER A 2 -10.56 -11.44 13.22
CA SER A 2 -9.62 -12.30 12.48
C SER A 2 -8.29 -11.57 12.25
N ALA A 3 -7.19 -12.27 12.52
CA ALA A 3 -5.84 -11.80 12.18
C ALA A 3 -5.68 -11.66 10.65
N PRO A 4 -4.84 -10.75 10.15
CA PRO A 4 -4.50 -10.72 8.73
C PRO A 4 -3.76 -12.00 8.32
N PRO A 5 -3.65 -12.29 7.01
CA PRO A 5 -2.86 -13.40 6.49
C PRO A 5 -1.39 -13.35 6.97
N GLU A 6 -0.73 -14.51 7.01
CA GLU A 6 0.70 -14.59 7.31
C GLU A 6 1.54 -13.72 6.35
N GLY A 7 2.60 -13.10 6.86
CA GLY A 7 3.43 -12.17 6.09
C GLY A 7 2.85 -10.76 5.94
N TYR A 8 1.73 -10.48 6.59
CA TYR A 8 1.11 -9.16 6.66
C TYR A 8 1.06 -8.63 8.09
N ARG A 9 1.14 -7.31 8.21
CA ARG A 9 0.96 -6.57 9.45
C ARG A 9 -0.20 -5.60 9.33
N LEU A 10 -0.92 -5.44 10.43
CA LEU A 10 -2.09 -4.57 10.50
C LEU A 10 -1.68 -3.08 10.45
N VAL A 11 -2.52 -2.27 9.80
CA VAL A 11 -2.47 -0.82 9.75
C VAL A 11 -3.88 -0.32 10.08
N GLY A 12 -4.06 0.25 11.27
CA GLY A 12 -5.39 0.50 11.83
C GLY A 12 -6.09 -0.81 12.19
N GLU A 13 -7.37 -0.94 11.83
CA GLU A 13 -8.16 -2.16 12.10
C GLU A 13 -8.53 -2.95 10.85
N ASP A 14 -8.62 -2.27 9.71
CA ASP A 14 -9.26 -2.77 8.48
C ASP A 14 -8.28 -3.05 7.34
N VAL A 15 -7.02 -2.65 7.48
CA VAL A 15 -6.02 -2.73 6.42
C VAL A 15 -4.80 -3.49 6.92
N ALA A 16 -4.20 -4.28 6.05
CA ALA A 16 -2.93 -4.93 6.30
C ALA A 16 -2.01 -4.79 5.08
N VAL A 17 -0.72 -4.57 5.36
CA VAL A 17 0.35 -4.42 4.37
C VAL A 17 1.43 -5.48 4.63
N PRO A 18 2.33 -5.77 3.68
CA PRO A 18 3.41 -6.73 3.91
C PRO A 18 4.26 -6.37 5.14
N SER A 19 4.67 -7.39 5.90
CA SER A 19 5.59 -7.24 7.04
C SER A 19 7.06 -7.21 6.62
N ALA A 20 7.36 -7.50 5.36
CA ALA A 20 8.71 -7.50 4.82
C ALA A 20 9.39 -6.13 5.00
N ALA A 21 10.64 -6.13 5.47
CA ALA A 21 11.43 -4.91 5.64
C ALA A 21 11.78 -4.23 4.31
N VAL A 22 11.88 -5.02 3.23
CA VAL A 22 12.18 -4.56 1.87
C VAL A 22 11.26 -5.27 0.89
N LEU A 23 10.59 -4.48 0.04
CA LEU A 23 9.84 -4.95 -1.12
C LEU A 23 10.74 -4.81 -2.36
N SER A 24 10.82 -5.89 -3.15
CA SER A 24 11.62 -5.88 -4.38
C SER A 24 11.07 -4.85 -5.36
N ALA A 25 11.95 -4.04 -5.95
CA ALA A 25 11.59 -2.99 -6.89
C ALA A 25 12.38 -3.15 -8.19
N GLU A 26 11.67 -3.14 -9.31
CA GLU A 26 12.23 -3.33 -10.65
C GLU A 26 11.91 -2.13 -11.54
N GLU A 27 12.64 -1.95 -12.64
CA GLU A 27 12.29 -0.92 -13.64
C GLU A 27 10.85 -1.11 -14.15
N SER A 28 10.05 -0.04 -14.13
CA SER A 28 8.63 -0.10 -14.42
C SER A 28 8.28 0.11 -15.90
N GLY A 29 9.22 0.67 -16.67
CA GLY A 29 9.01 1.13 -18.04
C GLY A 29 8.08 2.34 -18.20
N LYS A 30 7.71 3.02 -17.10
CA LYS A 30 6.86 4.23 -17.15
C LYS A 30 7.67 5.47 -17.53
N ALA A 31 7.03 6.37 -18.28
CA ALA A 31 7.62 7.65 -18.66
C ALA A 31 7.69 8.67 -17.50
N ASP A 32 6.79 8.55 -16.51
CA ASP A 32 6.80 9.41 -15.31
C ASP A 32 8.08 9.14 -14.48
N PRO A 33 8.96 10.14 -14.28
CA PRO A 33 10.18 9.96 -13.49
C PRO A 33 9.92 9.56 -12.04
N ALA A 34 8.79 9.95 -11.46
CA ALA A 34 8.37 9.52 -10.12
C ALA A 34 7.96 8.04 -10.06
N ALA A 35 7.75 7.42 -11.23
CA ALA A 35 7.30 6.05 -11.38
C ALA A 35 8.38 5.11 -11.94
N ARG A 36 9.67 5.47 -11.87
CA ARG A 36 10.77 4.73 -12.51
C ARG A 36 10.87 3.26 -12.08
N LEU A 37 10.89 3.00 -10.77
CA LEU A 37 10.90 1.66 -10.20
C LEU A 37 9.51 1.29 -9.70
N PHE A 38 9.14 0.02 -9.76
CA PHE A 38 7.88 -0.52 -9.26
C PHE A 38 8.13 -1.70 -8.32
N ALA A 39 7.54 -1.65 -7.13
CA ALA A 39 7.42 -2.78 -6.24
C ALA A 39 5.96 -3.26 -6.22
N LYS A 40 5.75 -4.50 -6.65
CA LYS A 40 4.45 -5.15 -6.59
C LYS A 40 4.19 -5.70 -5.20
N TRP A 41 3.05 -5.37 -4.62
CA TRP A 41 2.63 -5.93 -3.34
C TRP A 41 1.10 -5.94 -3.19
N GLY A 42 0.59 -6.90 -2.40
CA GLY A 42 -0.84 -7.02 -2.14
C GLY A 42 -1.29 -6.07 -1.05
N LEU A 43 -2.35 -5.30 -1.26
CA LEU A 43 -3.05 -4.64 -0.16
C LEU A 43 -4.12 -5.58 0.36
N VAL A 44 -4.18 -5.83 1.65
CA VAL A 44 -5.19 -6.70 2.25
C VAL A 44 -6.17 -5.84 3.05
N VAL A 45 -7.45 -5.93 2.71
CA VAL A 45 -8.52 -5.07 3.24
C VAL A 45 -9.65 -5.93 3.77
N ARG A 46 -10.23 -5.58 4.93
CA ARG A 46 -11.43 -6.26 5.42
C ARG A 46 -12.59 -6.06 4.45
N ALA A 47 -13.35 -7.13 4.24
CA ALA A 47 -14.55 -7.09 3.40
C ALA A 47 -15.52 -5.98 3.86
N GLY A 48 -16.15 -5.31 2.90
CA GLY A 48 -17.10 -4.21 3.13
C GLY A 48 -16.45 -2.85 3.45
N ARG A 49 -15.11 -2.74 3.39
CA ARG A 49 -14.40 -1.49 3.67
C ARG A 49 -13.96 -0.76 2.41
N VAL A 50 -13.92 0.57 2.53
CA VAL A 50 -13.26 1.43 1.55
C VAL A 50 -11.97 1.96 2.19
N VAL A 51 -10.90 1.96 1.42
CA VAL A 51 -9.57 2.39 1.86
C VAL A 51 -9.02 3.37 0.86
N ASP A 52 -8.66 4.54 1.33
CA ASP A 52 -7.90 5.51 0.56
C ASP A 52 -6.42 5.38 0.91
N LEU A 53 -5.56 5.41 -0.10
CA LEU A 53 -4.12 5.41 0.02
C LEU A 53 -3.59 6.67 -0.64
N ARG A 54 -2.66 7.34 0.01
CA ARG A 54 -1.92 8.46 -0.59
C ARG A 54 -0.46 8.40 -0.21
N VAL A 55 0.42 8.81 -1.12
CA VAL A 55 1.80 9.14 -0.71
C VAL A 55 1.73 10.33 0.26
N ALA A 56 2.58 10.34 1.28
CA ALA A 56 2.56 11.44 2.25
C ALA A 56 2.92 12.79 1.58
N PRO A 57 2.46 13.92 2.12
CA PRO A 57 2.81 15.23 1.58
C PRO A 57 4.32 15.42 1.40
N GLY A 58 4.74 15.94 0.24
CA GLY A 58 6.14 16.12 -0.14
C GLY A 58 6.74 14.93 -0.90
N TRP A 59 5.97 13.85 -1.12
CA TRP A 59 6.40 12.68 -1.91
C TRP A 59 5.78 12.61 -3.30
N GLU A 60 4.93 13.54 -3.68
CA GLU A 60 4.20 13.58 -4.95
C GLU A 60 5.12 13.78 -6.17
N SER A 61 6.39 14.15 -5.98
CA SER A 61 7.38 14.16 -7.07
C SER A 61 8.30 12.93 -7.08
N ARG A 62 8.15 12.04 -6.09
CA ARG A 62 9.09 10.95 -5.80
C ARG A 62 8.47 9.56 -5.81
N ALA A 63 7.17 9.45 -5.60
CA ALA A 63 6.46 8.19 -5.52
C ALA A 63 5.04 8.26 -6.09
N ARG A 64 4.53 7.08 -6.44
CA ARG A 64 3.14 6.82 -6.86
C ARG A 64 2.62 5.56 -6.19
N VAL A 65 1.31 5.42 -6.15
CA VAL A 65 0.60 4.23 -5.70
C VAL A 65 -0.51 3.86 -6.68
N GLY A 66 -1.02 2.63 -6.57
CA GLY A 66 -2.10 2.14 -7.43
C GLY A 66 -2.47 0.68 -7.13
N TRP A 67 -3.78 0.41 -7.13
CA TRP A 67 -4.38 -0.92 -6.99
C TRP A 67 -5.58 -1.08 -7.91
N GLY A 68 -5.84 -2.33 -8.31
CA GLY A 68 -6.99 -2.65 -9.16
C GLY A 68 -6.75 -2.34 -10.64
N ALA A 69 -7.83 -2.19 -11.39
CA ALA A 69 -7.80 -1.95 -12.82
C ALA A 69 -8.66 -0.71 -13.17
N PRO A 70 -8.11 0.28 -13.90
CA PRO A 70 -6.73 0.37 -14.39
C PRO A 70 -5.72 0.70 -13.27
N ASN A 71 -4.56 0.04 -13.29
CA ASN A 71 -3.48 0.28 -12.32
C ASN A 71 -2.56 1.44 -12.77
N THR A 72 -3.13 2.65 -12.83
CA THR A 72 -2.40 3.86 -13.24
C THR A 72 -1.64 4.45 -12.05
N PRO A 73 -0.32 4.73 -12.18
CA PRO A 73 0.43 5.38 -11.11
C PRO A 73 -0.14 6.76 -10.79
N ALA A 74 -0.53 6.98 -9.54
CA ALA A 74 -1.05 8.26 -9.06
C ALA A 74 -0.54 8.61 -7.66
N ALA A 75 -0.75 9.84 -7.20
CA ALA A 75 -0.42 10.21 -5.81
C ALA A 75 -1.38 9.54 -4.81
N THR A 76 -2.58 9.18 -5.25
CA THR A 76 -3.64 8.55 -4.47
C THR A 76 -4.21 7.33 -5.17
N ALA A 77 -4.79 6.41 -4.41
CA ALA A 77 -5.55 5.28 -4.90
C ALA A 77 -6.68 4.95 -3.91
N THR A 78 -7.83 4.50 -4.41
CA THR A 78 -8.95 4.05 -3.58
C THR A 78 -9.23 2.58 -3.87
N VAL A 79 -9.39 1.79 -2.81
CA VAL A 79 -9.73 0.37 -2.88
C VAL A 79 -11.09 0.14 -2.24
N HIS A 80 -11.98 -0.49 -3.00
CA HIS A 80 -13.32 -0.86 -2.55
C HIS A 80 -13.38 -2.36 -2.31
N ALA A 81 -13.36 -2.78 -1.05
CA ALA A 81 -13.56 -4.17 -0.66
C ALA A 81 -15.05 -4.50 -0.65
N CYS A 82 -15.46 -5.40 -1.54
CA CYS A 82 -16.83 -5.89 -1.60
C CYS A 82 -17.29 -6.40 -0.23
N ALA A 83 -18.58 -6.27 0.05
CA ALA A 83 -19.19 -6.86 1.23
C ALA A 83 -18.98 -8.40 1.23
N PRO A 84 -18.82 -9.03 2.40
CA PRO A 84 -18.60 -10.47 2.48
C PRO A 84 -19.83 -11.25 2.00
N GLU A 85 -19.62 -12.28 1.16
CA GLU A 85 -20.65 -13.28 0.89
C GLU A 85 -20.81 -14.17 2.14
N GLY A 86 -22.02 -14.23 2.69
CA GLY A 86 -22.33 -15.10 3.84
C GLY A 86 -21.95 -14.55 5.23
N GLY A 87 -21.64 -13.26 5.35
CA GLY A 87 -21.57 -12.55 6.66
C GLY A 87 -20.34 -12.83 7.52
N GLN A 88 -19.35 -13.58 7.04
CA GLN A 88 -18.10 -13.80 7.75
C GLN A 88 -17.08 -12.68 7.44
N ALA A 89 -16.39 -12.19 8.48
CA ALA A 89 -15.33 -11.20 8.33
C ALA A 89 -14.13 -11.80 7.58
N GLN A 90 -14.07 -11.54 6.27
CA GLN A 90 -13.01 -12.00 5.38
C GLN A 90 -12.04 -10.89 5.03
N TRP A 91 -10.80 -11.29 4.76
CA TRP A 91 -9.78 -10.42 4.21
C TRP A 91 -9.75 -10.59 2.70
N LEU A 92 -9.79 -9.48 1.96
CA LEU A 92 -9.70 -9.45 0.51
C LEU A 92 -8.35 -8.89 0.10
N ALA A 93 -7.70 -9.56 -0.86
CA ALA A 93 -6.40 -9.15 -1.37
C ALA A 93 -6.56 -8.39 -2.69
N PHE A 94 -5.91 -7.23 -2.79
CA PHE A 94 -5.89 -6.38 -3.97
C PHE A 94 -4.49 -6.33 -4.54
N ALA A 95 -4.36 -6.66 -5.83
CA ALA A 95 -3.09 -6.55 -6.54
C ALA A 95 -2.81 -5.09 -6.93
N GLY A 96 -1.60 -4.64 -6.65
CA GLY A 96 -1.15 -3.30 -6.96
C GLY A 96 0.28 -3.09 -6.49
N GLY A 97 0.61 -1.86 -6.11
CA GLY A 97 1.88 -1.58 -5.46
C GLY A 97 2.27 -0.11 -5.45
N THR A 98 3.57 0.11 -5.35
CA THR A 98 4.17 1.43 -5.19
C THR A 98 5.23 1.63 -6.25
N TRP A 99 5.21 2.80 -6.89
CA TRP A 99 6.32 3.24 -7.73
C TRP A 99 7.14 4.31 -7.05
N VAL A 100 8.43 4.37 -7.37
CA VAL A 100 9.38 5.35 -6.86
C VAL A 100 10.37 5.80 -7.93
N ALA A 101 10.83 7.03 -7.85
CA ALA A 101 11.91 7.51 -8.71
C ALA A 101 13.23 6.75 -8.47
N ARG A 102 13.50 6.40 -7.20
CA ARG A 102 14.69 5.68 -6.72
C ARG A 102 14.29 4.85 -5.51
N ALA A 103 15.02 3.79 -5.21
CA ALA A 103 14.79 2.98 -4.01
C ALA A 103 14.75 3.88 -2.76
N ALA A 104 13.71 3.74 -1.94
CA ALA A 104 13.47 4.60 -0.79
C ALA A 104 12.53 3.96 0.24
N CYS A 105 12.56 4.47 1.46
CA CYS A 105 11.51 4.24 2.46
C CYS A 105 10.35 5.20 2.19
N VAL A 106 9.24 4.70 1.67
CA VAL A 106 8.11 5.51 1.19
C VAL A 106 7.05 5.60 2.29
N PRO A 107 6.72 6.81 2.78
CA PRO A 107 5.59 7.02 3.66
C PRO A 107 4.29 7.06 2.85
N VAL A 108 3.39 6.15 3.18
CA VAL A 108 2.03 6.08 2.66
C VAL A 108 1.07 6.36 3.82
N ILE A 109 0.05 7.15 3.55
CA ILE A 109 -1.05 7.38 4.48
C ILE A 109 -2.21 6.53 4.00
N VAL A 110 -2.70 5.69 4.91
CA VAL A 110 -3.84 4.79 4.72
C VAL A 110 -4.99 5.35 5.52
N THR A 111 -6.08 5.71 4.85
CA THR A 111 -7.29 6.19 5.49
C THR A 111 -8.35 5.10 5.42
N SER A 112 -8.88 4.72 6.59
CA SER A 112 -10.00 3.79 6.68
C SER A 112 -10.90 4.19 7.85
N ASN A 113 -12.23 4.09 7.67
CA ASN A 113 -13.23 4.57 8.62
C ASN A 113 -12.97 6.01 9.14
N GLY A 114 -12.46 6.89 8.27
CA GLY A 114 -12.13 8.28 8.62
C GLY A 114 -10.90 8.47 9.49
N GLN A 115 -10.10 7.42 9.72
CA GLN A 115 -8.85 7.48 10.47
C GLN A 115 -7.64 7.35 9.55
N ASP A 116 -6.69 8.26 9.70
CA ASP A 116 -5.41 8.26 8.98
C ASP A 116 -4.37 7.44 9.75
N HIS A 117 -3.75 6.49 9.07
CA HIS A 117 -2.62 5.72 9.56
C HIS A 117 -1.43 5.89 8.63
N ARG A 118 -0.30 6.36 9.16
CA ARG A 118 0.95 6.41 8.41
C ARG A 118 1.61 5.04 8.44
N VAL A 119 2.09 4.60 7.28
CA VAL A 119 2.90 3.42 7.14
C VAL A 119 4.12 3.70 6.26
N ASP A 120 5.28 3.30 6.75
CA ASP A 120 6.52 3.39 5.98
C ASP A 120 6.78 2.04 5.30
N LEU A 121 7.01 2.06 3.98
CA LEU A 121 7.25 0.90 3.14
C LEU A 121 8.66 0.98 2.54
N GLY A 122 9.49 -0.03 2.80
CA GLY A 122 10.82 -0.12 2.20
C GLY A 122 10.73 -0.57 0.74
N ILE A 123 10.91 0.32 -0.23
CA ILE A 123 10.84 0.03 -1.66
C ILE A 123 12.26 -0.05 -2.23
N GLY A 124 12.74 -1.27 -2.50
CA GLY A 124 14.11 -1.54 -2.97
C GLY A 124 15.21 -1.29 -1.92
N VAL A 125 14.86 -0.74 -0.75
CA VAL A 125 15.75 -0.49 0.39
C VAL A 125 14.94 -0.54 1.68
N ALA A 126 15.56 -0.93 2.79
CA ALA A 126 14.90 -0.95 4.09
C ALA A 126 14.62 0.46 4.61
N CYS A 127 13.52 0.61 5.36
CA CYS A 127 13.32 1.78 6.21
C CYS A 127 14.32 1.77 7.36
N ALA A 128 14.87 2.93 7.71
CA ALA A 128 15.65 3.04 8.93
C ALA A 128 14.73 2.70 10.11
N THR A 129 15.11 1.71 10.91
CA THR A 129 14.42 1.46 12.18
C THR A 129 14.78 2.61 13.11
N THR A 130 13.84 3.50 13.39
CA THR A 130 13.99 4.39 14.54
C THR A 130 13.90 3.50 15.77
N THR A 131 15.04 3.17 16.36
CA THR A 131 15.07 2.59 17.72
C THR A 131 14.39 3.59 18.66
N PRO A 132 13.45 3.16 19.52
CA PRO A 132 12.89 4.02 20.57
C PRO A 132 13.97 4.53 21.52
#